data_AF-A0A2K5MXS4-F1
#
_entry.id   AF-A0A2K5MXS4-F1
#
_cell.length_a   1.000
_cell.length_b   1.000
_cell.length_c   1.000
_cell.angle_alpha   90.00
_cell.angle_beta   90.00
_cell.angle_gamma   90.00
#
_symmetry.space_group_name_H-M   'P 1'
#
loop_
_entity.id
_entity.type
_entity.pdbx_description
1 polymer ?
#
loop_
_entity_poly.entity_id
_entity_poly.type
_entity_poly.pdbx_seq_one_letter_code
_entity_poly.pdbx_strand_id
1 'polypeptide(L)'
;MAAPLLHTRLPGDAAASASAVKTLGASRTGISNMRALENDFFNSPPRKTVRFGGTVTEVLLKYKKGETNDFELLKNQLLDPDIKDDQIINWLLEFRSSIMYLTKDFEQLISIILRLPWLNRSQTVVEEYLAFLGNLVSAQTVFLRPCLSMIASHFVPRKSLLFAYLPANFDTCHRECYVHNLLRISVYFPTLRHEILELIIEKLLKLDVNASRQDIEDAEETATQTCGGTDSTEGLFNMVSILLMN
;
A
#
# COMPACT_ATOMS: atom_id res chain seq x y z
N MET A 1 65.29 75.51 -24.58
CA MET A 1 66.15 74.32 -24.41
C MET A 1 65.45 73.14 -25.06
N ALA A 2 66.16 72.34 -25.85
CA ALA A 2 65.59 71.25 -26.64
C ALA A 2 65.97 69.88 -26.07
N ALA A 3 65.02 68.93 -26.18
CA ALA A 3 65.07 67.49 -26.55
C ALA A 3 66.41 66.66 -26.49
N PRO A 4 66.41 65.31 -26.65
CA PRO A 4 65.30 64.33 -26.76
C PRO A 4 65.57 62.90 -26.14
N LEU A 5 64.68 61.91 -26.41
CA LEU A 5 64.85 60.41 -26.43
C LEU A 5 65.03 59.62 -25.10
N LEU A 6 64.74 58.29 -24.95
CA LEU A 6 63.88 57.29 -25.63
C LEU A 6 63.74 55.97 -24.80
N HIS A 7 62.70 55.15 -25.11
CA HIS A 7 62.56 53.68 -24.90
C HIS A 7 62.58 53.08 -23.46
N THR A 8 61.92 51.95 -23.17
CA THR A 8 61.25 50.90 -23.99
C THR A 8 59.74 50.79 -23.62
N ARG A 9 58.86 49.88 -24.10
CA ARG A 9 58.96 48.65 -24.93
C ARG A 9 57.68 48.42 -25.76
N LEU A 10 57.32 47.15 -26.05
CA LEU A 10 56.23 46.60 -26.88
C LEU A 10 55.88 45.19 -26.33
N PRO A 11 54.97 44.37 -26.93
CA PRO A 11 53.75 44.59 -27.75
C PRO A 11 52.50 43.99 -27.00
N GLY A 12 51.26 43.89 -27.48
CA GLY A 12 50.61 44.09 -28.78
C GLY A 12 49.53 42.99 -29.00
N ASP A 13 48.31 43.42 -29.30
CA ASP A 13 47.38 42.95 -30.36
C ASP A 13 46.99 41.46 -30.51
N ALA A 14 45.83 41.09 -31.09
CA ALA A 14 44.51 41.74 -31.25
C ALA A 14 43.52 40.71 -31.85
N ALA A 15 42.21 40.94 -31.67
CA ALA A 15 41.07 40.53 -32.51
C ALA A 15 41.04 39.14 -33.22
N ALA A 16 39.93 38.39 -33.02
CA ALA A 16 38.84 38.27 -34.03
C ALA A 16 37.78 37.21 -33.64
N SER A 17 36.54 37.45 -34.04
CA SER A 17 35.37 36.59 -33.77
C SER A 17 34.88 35.90 -35.04
N ALA A 18 34.37 34.66 -34.95
CA ALA A 18 33.04 34.24 -35.48
C ALA A 18 32.84 32.70 -35.61
N SER A 19 31.68 32.25 -35.13
CA SER A 19 30.79 31.17 -35.63
C SER A 19 31.36 29.92 -36.32
N ALA A 20 31.05 28.74 -35.76
CA ALA A 20 30.95 27.48 -36.50
C ALA A 20 29.84 26.56 -35.93
N VAL A 21 29.05 25.98 -36.85
CA VAL A 21 27.93 25.05 -36.59
C VAL A 21 28.45 23.67 -36.12
N LYS A 22 27.68 22.95 -35.30
CA LYS A 22 27.90 21.49 -35.13
C LYS A 22 26.59 20.69 -35.07
N THR A 23 26.37 19.88 -36.10
CA THR A 23 25.25 18.94 -36.26
C THR A 23 25.54 17.60 -35.56
N LEU A 24 24.48 16.80 -35.37
CA LEU A 24 24.45 15.49 -34.70
C LEU A 24 25.57 14.51 -35.10
N GLY A 25 25.94 13.66 -34.13
CA GLY A 25 26.63 12.39 -34.35
C GLY A 25 26.35 11.44 -33.19
N ALA A 26 25.58 10.37 -33.43
CA ALA A 26 25.26 9.36 -32.43
C ALA A 26 26.19 8.15 -32.56
N SER A 27 26.71 7.61 -31.46
CA SER A 27 26.81 6.15 -31.28
C SER A 27 27.04 5.72 -29.83
N ARG A 28 26.55 4.51 -29.53
CA ARG A 28 26.52 3.79 -28.26
C ARG A 28 27.90 3.53 -27.64
N THR A 29 28.00 3.62 -26.31
CA THR A 29 28.74 2.68 -25.44
C THR A 29 28.19 2.76 -24.00
N GLY A 30 28.38 1.72 -23.17
CA GLY A 30 28.35 1.87 -21.70
C GLY A 30 27.13 1.36 -20.91
N ILE A 31 26.61 0.16 -21.18
CA ILE A 31 25.69 -0.54 -20.25
C ILE A 31 26.49 -1.04 -19.03
N SER A 32 26.80 -0.15 -18.08
CA SER A 32 27.56 -0.50 -16.86
C SER A 32 27.09 0.19 -15.57
N ASN A 33 26.35 1.30 -15.64
CA ASN A 33 26.16 2.19 -14.47
C ASN A 33 24.87 1.97 -13.64
N MET A 34 24.13 0.87 -13.83
CA MET A 34 22.93 0.59 -12.99
C MET A 34 23.19 -0.27 -11.74
N ARG A 35 24.41 -0.82 -11.53
CA ARG A 35 24.76 -1.59 -10.31
C ARG A 35 25.51 -0.77 -9.24
N ALA A 36 25.84 0.49 -9.52
CA ALA A 36 26.57 1.33 -8.57
C ALA A 36 25.67 1.89 -7.44
N LEU A 37 24.37 2.04 -7.70
CA LEU A 37 23.41 2.62 -6.74
C LEU A 37 22.88 1.63 -5.69
N GLU A 38 23.12 0.32 -5.83
CA GLU A 38 22.71 -0.69 -4.84
C GLU A 38 23.66 -0.76 -3.62
N ASN A 39 24.88 -0.23 -3.72
CA ASN A 39 25.91 -0.37 -2.68
C ASN A 39 25.95 0.77 -1.64
N ASP A 40 25.40 1.95 -1.94
CA ASP A 40 25.47 3.10 -1.02
C ASP A 40 24.36 3.14 0.04
N PHE A 41 23.34 2.27 -0.07
CA PHE A 41 22.26 2.15 0.93
C PHE A 41 22.71 1.51 2.26
N PHE A 42 23.89 0.88 2.30
CA PHE A 42 24.38 0.13 3.48
C PHE A 42 24.87 1.02 4.66
N ASN A 43 24.88 2.34 4.52
CA ASN A 43 25.50 3.26 5.49
C ASN A 43 24.51 3.97 6.46
N SER A 44 23.51 3.24 6.96
CA SER A 44 22.68 3.68 8.11
C SER A 44 23.00 2.81 9.35
N PRO A 45 23.18 3.39 10.56
CA PRO A 45 23.85 2.69 11.67
C PRO A 45 23.04 1.49 12.20
N PRO A 46 23.70 0.36 12.50
CA PRO A 46 23.00 -0.92 12.69
C PRO A 46 22.36 -1.04 14.07
N ARG A 47 21.03 -1.00 14.14
CA ARG A 47 20.30 -1.54 15.30
C ARG A 47 20.10 -3.04 15.11
N LYS A 48 20.90 -3.81 15.86
CA LYS A 48 21.00 -5.28 15.93
C LYS A 48 19.69 -6.02 15.63
N THR A 49 19.43 -6.25 14.34
CA THR A 49 18.49 -7.26 13.88
C THR A 49 19.34 -8.40 13.35
N VAL A 50 19.30 -9.57 14.01
CA VAL A 50 20.09 -10.73 13.57
C VAL A 50 19.42 -11.31 12.32
N ARG A 51 19.79 -10.77 11.15
CA ARG A 51 19.39 -11.30 9.84
C ARG A 51 20.32 -12.46 9.46
N PHE A 52 19.77 -13.51 8.88
CA PHE A 52 20.55 -14.60 8.30
C PHE A 52 21.48 -14.05 7.20
N GLY A 53 22.70 -14.60 7.10
CA GLY A 53 23.64 -14.24 6.05
C GLY A 53 23.24 -14.90 4.73
N GLY A 54 22.43 -14.21 3.91
CA GLY A 54 22.01 -14.68 2.60
C GLY A 54 20.78 -13.95 2.04
N THR A 55 20.42 -14.31 0.81
CA THR A 55 19.15 -13.88 0.18
C THR A 55 17.97 -14.73 0.66
N VAL A 56 16.73 -14.22 0.55
CA VAL A 56 15.53 -15.05 0.83
C VAL A 56 15.51 -16.31 -0.05
N THR A 57 15.91 -16.19 -1.33
CA THR A 57 16.02 -17.33 -2.26
C THR A 57 16.90 -18.45 -1.72
N GLU A 58 18.06 -18.14 -1.15
CA GLU A 58 18.94 -19.14 -0.53
C GLU A 58 18.28 -19.85 0.66
N VAL A 59 17.57 -19.11 1.51
CA VAL A 59 16.83 -19.69 2.66
C VAL A 59 15.72 -20.62 2.21
N LEU A 60 14.94 -20.24 1.20
CA LEU A 60 13.90 -21.10 0.62
C LEU A 60 14.51 -22.39 0.01
N LEU A 61 15.65 -22.29 -0.67
CA LEU A 61 16.35 -23.44 -1.25
C LEU A 61 17.01 -24.35 -0.20
N LYS A 62 17.57 -23.77 0.87
CA LYS A 62 18.08 -24.50 2.05
C LYS A 62 16.97 -25.28 2.75
N TYR A 63 15.81 -24.65 2.97
CA TYR A 63 14.65 -25.31 3.57
C TYR A 63 14.22 -26.55 2.78
N LYS A 64 14.20 -26.49 1.43
CA LYS A 64 13.90 -27.67 0.60
C LYS A 64 14.96 -28.79 0.67
N LYS A 65 16.14 -28.53 1.23
CA LYS A 65 17.18 -29.54 1.53
C LYS A 65 17.12 -30.07 2.97
N GLY A 66 16.21 -29.54 3.80
CA GLY A 66 16.07 -29.90 5.23
C GLY A 66 16.78 -28.96 6.20
N GLU A 67 17.44 -27.89 5.73
CA GLU A 67 18.06 -26.88 6.59
C GLU A 67 17.00 -25.86 7.05
N THR A 68 16.52 -25.97 8.29
CA THR A 68 15.38 -25.16 8.79
C THR A 68 15.77 -23.90 9.57
N ASN A 69 17.00 -23.79 10.07
CA ASN A 69 17.41 -22.73 11.01
C ASN A 69 17.18 -21.31 10.46
N ASP A 70 17.67 -21.04 9.24
CA ASP A 70 17.53 -19.71 8.61
C ASP A 70 16.05 -19.40 8.28
N PHE A 71 15.26 -20.44 7.99
CA PHE A 71 13.83 -20.31 7.64
C PHE A 71 12.96 -20.01 8.87
N GLU A 72 13.25 -20.64 10.02
CA GLU A 72 12.60 -20.30 11.28
C GLU A 72 13.02 -18.90 11.77
N LEU A 73 14.28 -18.50 11.57
CA LEU A 73 14.71 -17.12 11.84
C LEU A 73 13.94 -16.12 10.97
N LEU A 74 13.82 -16.37 9.66
CA LEU A 74 13.00 -15.55 8.75
C LEU A 74 11.55 -15.40 9.23
N LYS A 75 10.91 -16.52 9.61
CA LYS A 75 9.53 -16.50 10.14
C LYS A 75 9.43 -15.68 11.43
N ASN A 76 10.37 -15.84 12.35
CA ASN A 76 10.37 -15.10 13.62
C ASN A 76 10.57 -13.59 13.39
N GLN A 77 11.39 -13.18 12.42
CA GLN A 77 11.58 -11.77 12.06
C GLN A 77 10.33 -11.11 11.46
N LEU A 78 9.47 -11.87 10.77
CA LEU A 78 8.21 -11.39 10.22
C LEU A 78 7.05 -11.41 11.22
N LEU A 79 7.20 -12.16 12.32
CA LEU A 79 6.24 -12.23 13.42
C LEU A 79 6.52 -11.18 14.52
N ASP A 80 7.56 -10.36 14.37
CA ASP A 80 7.87 -9.27 15.29
C ASP A 80 6.73 -8.23 15.30
N PRO A 81 6.04 -8.02 16.44
CA PRO A 81 4.93 -7.07 16.52
C PRO A 81 5.38 -5.61 16.32
N ASP A 82 6.64 -5.30 16.65
CA ASP A 82 7.22 -3.95 16.58
C ASP A 82 8.04 -3.73 15.31
N ILE A 83 7.83 -4.57 14.29
CA ILE A 83 8.48 -4.47 12.97
C ILE A 83 8.30 -3.08 12.35
N LYS A 84 9.41 -2.52 11.86
CA LYS A 84 9.48 -1.16 11.31
C LYS A 84 9.19 -1.10 9.82
N ASP A 85 8.69 0.04 9.35
CA ASP A 85 8.39 0.30 7.94
C ASP A 85 9.57 -0.04 7.02
N ASP A 86 10.80 0.39 7.36
CA ASP A 86 12.02 0.04 6.61
C ASP A 86 12.23 -1.48 6.52
N GLN A 87 11.96 -2.23 7.59
CA GLN A 87 12.11 -3.69 7.60
C GLN A 87 11.02 -4.36 6.75
N ILE A 88 9.78 -3.88 6.82
CA ILE A 88 8.68 -4.36 5.99
C ILE A 88 9.02 -4.15 4.51
N ILE A 89 9.45 -2.94 4.12
CA ILE A 89 9.84 -2.60 2.74
C ILE A 89 10.96 -3.52 2.25
N ASN A 90 12.03 -3.67 3.03
CA ASN A 90 13.15 -4.55 2.67
C ASN A 90 12.71 -6.02 2.52
N TRP A 91 11.84 -6.54 3.39
CA TRP A 91 11.31 -7.90 3.25
C TRP A 91 10.46 -8.06 2.00
N LEU A 92 9.58 -7.10 1.68
CA LEU A 92 8.73 -7.15 0.50
C LEU A 92 9.55 -7.12 -0.80
N LEU A 93 10.61 -6.31 -0.86
CA LEU A 93 11.55 -6.28 -1.99
C LEU A 93 12.29 -7.61 -2.19
N GLU A 94 12.77 -8.22 -1.10
CA GLU A 94 13.39 -9.55 -1.12
C GLU A 94 12.40 -10.64 -1.58
N PHE A 95 11.17 -10.64 -1.05
CA PHE A 95 10.14 -11.59 -1.44
C PHE A 95 9.66 -11.42 -2.88
N ARG A 96 9.59 -10.18 -3.39
CA ARG A 96 9.34 -9.89 -4.81
C ARG A 96 10.48 -10.43 -5.68
N SER A 97 11.72 -10.35 -5.22
CA SER A 97 12.89 -10.90 -5.91
C SER A 97 12.93 -12.43 -5.90
N SER A 98 12.36 -13.08 -4.87
CA SER A 98 12.26 -14.54 -4.75
C SER A 98 10.91 -15.13 -5.18
N ILE A 99 10.06 -14.38 -5.89
CA ILE A 99 8.63 -14.73 -6.07
C ILE A 99 8.38 -16.09 -6.74
N MET A 100 9.27 -16.52 -7.64
CA MET A 100 9.18 -17.82 -8.30
C MET A 100 9.43 -19.01 -7.36
N TYR A 101 10.16 -18.80 -6.27
CA TYR A 101 10.48 -19.82 -5.28
C TYR A 101 9.40 -19.96 -4.20
N LEU A 102 8.54 -18.95 -4.04
CA LEU A 102 7.40 -18.94 -3.11
C LEU A 102 6.25 -19.83 -3.66
N THR A 103 6.49 -21.13 -3.79
CA THR A 103 5.52 -22.16 -4.18
C THR A 103 4.59 -22.55 -3.02
N LYS A 104 3.58 -23.37 -3.30
CA LYS A 104 2.63 -23.91 -2.28
C LYS A 104 3.33 -24.50 -1.04
N ASP A 105 4.52 -25.09 -1.20
CA ASP A 105 5.35 -25.61 -0.09
C ASP A 105 5.63 -24.59 1.02
N PHE A 106 5.52 -23.29 0.73
CA PHE A 106 5.74 -22.18 1.65
C PHE A 106 4.45 -21.49 2.11
N GLU A 107 3.29 -22.17 2.04
CA GLU A 107 1.98 -21.62 2.44
C GLU A 107 1.98 -21.01 3.85
N GLN A 108 2.70 -21.61 4.82
CA GLN A 108 2.83 -21.04 6.17
C GLN A 108 3.56 -19.68 6.17
N LEU A 109 4.62 -19.53 5.37
CA LEU A 109 5.36 -18.27 5.24
C LEU A 109 4.52 -17.21 4.55
N ILE A 110 3.82 -17.56 3.46
CA ILE A 110 2.86 -16.66 2.80
C ILE A 110 1.76 -16.23 3.77
N SER A 111 1.23 -17.15 4.57
CA SER A 111 0.24 -16.82 5.61
C SER A 111 0.77 -15.83 6.65
N ILE A 112 2.07 -15.87 6.99
CA ILE A 112 2.69 -14.84 7.86
C ILE A 112 2.77 -13.50 7.13
N ILE A 113 3.29 -13.47 5.89
CA ILE A 113 3.43 -12.23 5.10
C ILE A 113 2.06 -11.56 4.89
N LEU A 114 1.02 -12.34 4.56
CA LEU A 114 -0.36 -11.84 4.38
C LEU A 114 -0.99 -11.27 5.67
N ARG A 115 -0.39 -11.49 6.85
CA ARG A 115 -0.84 -10.95 8.14
C ARG A 115 -0.02 -9.75 8.62
N LEU A 116 0.99 -9.31 7.88
CA LEU A 116 1.77 -8.13 8.22
C LEU A 116 0.87 -6.87 8.31
N PRO A 117 1.14 -5.94 9.25
CA PRO A 117 0.36 -4.72 9.37
C PRO A 117 0.76 -3.70 8.29
N TRP A 118 0.00 -3.62 7.20
CA TRP A 118 0.29 -2.73 6.06
C TRP A 118 -0.63 -1.50 5.96
N LEU A 119 -1.95 -1.64 6.20
CA LEU A 119 -2.96 -0.59 5.95
C LEU A 119 -2.76 0.73 6.72
N ASN A 120 -2.19 0.68 7.92
CA ASN A 120 -2.00 1.84 8.80
C ASN A 120 -0.51 2.24 8.91
N ARG A 121 0.30 1.93 7.88
CA ARG A 121 1.72 2.28 7.80
C ARG A 121 1.94 3.40 6.77
N SER A 122 3.20 3.78 6.56
CA SER A 122 3.57 4.75 5.53
C SER A 122 3.09 4.34 4.13
N GLN A 123 2.82 5.33 3.28
CA GLN A 123 2.38 5.14 1.90
C GLN A 123 3.31 4.19 1.11
N THR A 124 4.62 4.30 1.33
CA THR A 124 5.64 3.43 0.71
C THR A 124 5.49 1.95 1.11
N VAL A 125 5.13 1.66 2.38
CA VAL A 125 4.82 0.28 2.81
C VAL A 125 3.58 -0.24 2.08
N VAL A 126 2.54 0.59 1.94
CA VAL A 126 1.30 0.21 1.23
C VAL A 126 1.59 -0.10 -0.24
N GLU A 127 2.35 0.75 -0.93
CA GLU A 127 2.71 0.59 -2.34
C GLU A 127 3.54 -0.68 -2.59
N GLU A 128 4.58 -0.91 -1.80
CA GLU A 128 5.40 -2.13 -1.90
C GLU A 128 4.63 -3.40 -1.53
N TYR A 129 3.69 -3.32 -0.59
CA TYR A 129 2.84 -4.45 -0.22
C TYR A 129 1.87 -4.80 -1.36
N LEU A 130 1.23 -3.81 -1.98
CA LEU A 130 0.38 -4.02 -3.15
C LEU A 130 1.18 -4.55 -4.35
N ALA A 131 2.40 -4.06 -4.58
CA ALA A 131 3.30 -4.58 -5.62
C ALA A 131 3.71 -6.04 -5.35
N PHE A 132 3.96 -6.42 -4.09
CA PHE A 132 4.19 -7.81 -3.71
C PHE A 132 2.96 -8.68 -3.95
N LEU A 133 1.76 -8.26 -3.53
CA LEU A 133 0.53 -9.02 -3.75
C LEU A 133 0.25 -9.25 -5.24
N GLY A 134 0.41 -8.22 -6.08
CA GLY A 134 0.27 -8.31 -7.52
C GLY A 134 1.24 -9.33 -8.12
N ASN A 135 2.52 -9.22 -7.80
CA ASN A 135 3.54 -10.18 -8.23
C ASN A 135 3.22 -11.62 -7.76
N LEU A 136 2.77 -11.79 -6.51
CA LEU A 136 2.45 -13.09 -5.93
C LEU A 136 1.28 -13.76 -6.66
N VAL A 137 0.14 -13.09 -6.83
CA VAL A 137 -1.03 -13.72 -7.45
C VAL A 137 -0.84 -13.95 -8.95
N SER A 138 -0.03 -13.12 -9.63
CA SER A 138 0.31 -13.31 -11.05
C SER A 138 1.30 -14.45 -11.29
N ALA A 139 2.31 -14.63 -10.42
CA ALA A 139 3.28 -15.71 -10.54
C ALA A 139 2.81 -17.04 -9.92
N GLN A 140 1.95 -16.98 -8.89
CA GLN A 140 1.54 -18.10 -8.05
C GLN A 140 0.03 -18.02 -7.77
N THR A 141 -0.79 -18.32 -8.78
CA THR A 141 -2.26 -18.22 -8.73
C THR A 141 -2.91 -19.03 -7.60
N VAL A 142 -2.21 -20.04 -7.05
CA VAL A 142 -2.60 -20.78 -5.84
C VAL A 142 -2.88 -19.87 -4.64
N PHE A 143 -2.21 -18.72 -4.53
CA PHE A 143 -2.41 -17.75 -3.45
C PHE A 143 -3.48 -16.69 -3.74
N LEU A 144 -4.09 -16.67 -4.93
CA LEU A 144 -5.15 -15.71 -5.27
C LEU A 144 -6.29 -15.74 -4.25
N ARG A 145 -6.78 -16.93 -3.89
CA ARG A 145 -7.87 -17.09 -2.90
C ARG A 145 -7.45 -16.62 -1.50
N PRO A 146 -6.30 -17.02 -0.93
CA PRO A 146 -5.76 -16.43 0.30
C PRO A 146 -5.63 -14.90 0.26
N CYS A 147 -5.07 -14.32 -0.81
CA CYS A 147 -4.91 -12.87 -0.96
C CYS A 147 -6.26 -12.14 -0.97
N LEU A 148 -7.22 -12.62 -1.78
CA LEU A 148 -8.56 -12.04 -1.83
C LEU A 148 -9.31 -12.18 -0.50
N SER A 149 -9.16 -13.32 0.18
CA SER A 149 -9.75 -13.54 1.51
C SER A 149 -9.17 -12.59 2.56
N MET A 150 -7.87 -12.29 2.49
CA MET A 150 -7.20 -11.32 3.35
C MET A 150 -7.72 -9.90 3.08
N ILE A 151 -7.75 -9.46 1.82
CA ILE A 151 -8.27 -8.13 1.44
C ILE A 151 -9.74 -7.99 1.87
N ALA A 152 -10.58 -8.99 1.60
CA ALA A 152 -11.98 -9.00 2.01
C ALA A 152 -12.14 -8.89 3.53
N SER A 153 -11.27 -9.53 4.32
CA SER A 153 -11.30 -9.44 5.79
C SER A 153 -11.02 -8.04 6.35
N HIS A 154 -10.48 -7.13 5.54
CA HIS A 154 -10.29 -5.73 5.92
C HIS A 154 -11.52 -4.85 5.62
N PHE A 155 -12.40 -5.25 4.69
CA PHE A 155 -13.69 -4.57 4.50
C PHE A 155 -14.66 -4.88 5.64
N VAL A 156 -14.63 -6.10 6.20
CA VAL A 156 -15.50 -6.49 7.30
C VAL A 156 -14.87 -6.14 8.66
N PRO A 157 -15.57 -5.45 9.58
CA PRO A 157 -15.03 -5.18 10.92
C PRO A 157 -14.61 -6.47 11.65
N ARG A 158 -13.42 -6.49 12.28
CA ARG A 158 -12.79 -7.70 12.86
C ARG A 158 -13.60 -8.45 13.93
N LYS A 159 -14.70 -7.88 14.43
CA LYS A 159 -15.61 -8.50 15.41
C LYS A 159 -16.85 -9.17 14.77
N SER A 160 -16.94 -9.18 13.44
CA SER A 160 -18.12 -9.62 12.67
C SER A 160 -18.34 -11.13 12.60
N LEU A 161 -17.36 -11.98 12.95
CA LEU A 161 -17.53 -13.45 12.90
C LEU A 161 -18.59 -14.00 13.87
N LEU A 162 -19.19 -13.14 14.72
CA LEU A 162 -20.37 -13.42 15.52
C LEU A 162 -21.68 -12.91 14.86
N PHE A 163 -21.82 -13.08 13.54
CA PHE A 163 -23.02 -12.70 12.77
C PHE A 163 -24.34 -13.36 13.24
N ALA A 164 -24.30 -14.31 14.19
CA ALA A 164 -25.47 -14.94 14.79
C ALA A 164 -25.90 -14.33 16.15
N TYR A 165 -25.08 -13.48 16.77
CA TYR A 165 -25.32 -12.95 18.13
C TYR A 165 -24.73 -11.54 18.32
N LEU A 166 -24.93 -10.63 17.37
CA LEU A 166 -24.51 -9.24 17.55
C LEU A 166 -25.38 -8.56 18.63
N PRO A 167 -24.83 -8.14 19.78
CA PRO A 167 -25.54 -7.29 20.72
C PRO A 167 -25.75 -5.91 20.10
N ALA A 168 -26.69 -5.12 20.62
CA ALA A 168 -27.00 -3.77 20.13
C ALA A 168 -25.79 -2.79 20.12
N ASN A 169 -24.71 -3.12 20.82
CA ASN A 169 -23.55 -2.27 21.11
C ASN A 169 -22.46 -2.27 20.00
N PHE A 170 -22.85 -2.27 18.73
CA PHE A 170 -21.93 -2.02 17.62
C PHE A 170 -22.12 -0.58 17.13
N ASP A 171 -21.07 0.25 17.16
CA ASP A 171 -21.19 1.65 16.74
C ASP A 171 -21.69 1.75 15.30
N THR A 172 -22.72 2.57 15.07
CA THR A 172 -23.40 2.70 13.77
C THR A 172 -22.45 3.03 12.63
N CYS A 173 -21.44 3.87 12.90
CA CYS A 173 -20.33 4.19 11.99
C CYS A 173 -19.66 2.93 11.37
N HIS A 174 -19.43 1.85 12.12
CA HIS A 174 -18.82 0.64 11.56
C HIS A 174 -19.74 -0.11 10.59
N ARG A 175 -21.06 -0.04 10.79
CA ARG A 175 -22.07 -0.63 9.88
C ARG A 175 -22.16 0.19 8.60
N GLU A 176 -22.18 1.52 8.73
CA GLU A 176 -22.14 2.47 7.63
C GLU A 176 -20.88 2.30 6.77
N CYS A 177 -19.69 2.21 7.37
CA CYS A 177 -18.45 1.96 6.63
C CYS A 177 -18.48 0.66 5.83
N TYR A 178 -19.05 -0.42 6.38
CA TYR A 178 -19.17 -1.69 5.66
C TYR A 178 -20.10 -1.57 4.44
N VAL A 179 -21.29 -0.99 4.62
CA VAL A 179 -22.25 -0.77 3.53
C VAL A 179 -21.67 0.18 2.48
N HIS A 180 -21.02 1.28 2.89
CA HIS A 180 -20.33 2.21 1.99
C HIS A 180 -19.26 1.52 1.14
N ASN A 181 -18.43 0.67 1.75
CA ASN A 181 -17.39 -0.09 1.04
C ASN A 181 -17.99 -1.08 0.04
N LEU A 182 -19.05 -1.81 0.41
CA LEU A 182 -19.76 -2.71 -0.50
C LEU A 182 -20.41 -1.95 -1.67
N LEU A 183 -21.07 -0.82 -1.40
CA LEU A 183 -21.66 0.02 -2.45
C LEU A 183 -20.60 0.55 -3.41
N ARG A 184 -19.43 0.99 -2.91
CA ARG A 184 -18.29 1.36 -3.77
C ARG A 184 -17.82 0.20 -4.64
N ILE A 185 -17.68 -1.01 -4.08
CA ILE A 185 -17.34 -2.21 -4.86
C ILE A 185 -18.37 -2.47 -5.96
N SER A 186 -19.67 -2.26 -5.69
CA SER A 186 -20.74 -2.40 -6.69
C SER A 186 -20.67 -1.39 -7.85
N VAL A 187 -19.97 -0.27 -7.68
CA VAL A 187 -19.65 0.68 -8.76
C VAL A 187 -18.51 0.15 -9.61
N TYR A 188 -17.40 -0.29 -8.99
CA TYR A 188 -16.22 -0.82 -9.69
C TYR A 188 -16.46 -2.17 -10.40
N PHE A 189 -17.24 -3.07 -9.79
CA PHE A 189 -17.56 -4.41 -10.31
C PHE A 189 -19.06 -4.54 -10.61
N PRO A 190 -19.56 -4.03 -11.76
CA PRO A 190 -20.98 -4.00 -12.06
C PRO A 190 -21.65 -5.38 -12.11
N THR A 191 -20.89 -6.43 -12.46
CA THR A 191 -21.37 -7.82 -12.51
C THR A 191 -21.86 -8.32 -11.15
N LEU A 192 -21.22 -7.89 -10.05
CA LEU A 192 -21.57 -8.30 -8.68
C LEU A 192 -22.63 -7.39 -8.04
N ARG A 193 -23.07 -6.33 -8.73
CA ARG A 193 -23.95 -5.31 -8.15
C ARG A 193 -25.29 -5.88 -7.66
N HIS A 194 -25.87 -6.83 -8.39
CA HIS A 194 -27.13 -7.43 -8.00
C HIS A 194 -27.01 -8.19 -6.68
N GLU A 195 -26.02 -9.09 -6.57
CA GLU A 195 -25.74 -9.89 -5.36
C GLU A 195 -25.39 -8.99 -4.16
N ILE A 196 -24.61 -7.92 -4.37
CA ILE A 196 -24.26 -6.96 -3.32
C ILE A 196 -25.49 -6.20 -2.82
N LEU A 197 -26.35 -5.72 -3.72
CA LEU A 197 -27.56 -4.98 -3.35
C LEU A 197 -28.59 -5.89 -2.68
N GLU A 198 -28.76 -7.13 -3.16
CA GLU A 198 -29.61 -8.14 -2.53
C GLU A 198 -29.16 -8.41 -1.09
N LEU A 199 -27.85 -8.63 -0.87
CA LEU A 199 -27.28 -8.81 0.46
C LEU A 199 -27.55 -7.59 1.37
N ILE A 200 -27.33 -6.37 0.88
CA ILE A 200 -27.56 -5.15 1.67
C ILE A 200 -29.04 -5.02 2.04
N ILE A 201 -29.96 -5.21 1.09
CA ILE A 201 -31.41 -5.13 1.33
C ILE A 201 -31.86 -6.22 2.31
N GLU A 202 -31.39 -7.47 2.15
CA GLU A 202 -31.70 -8.59 3.06
C GLU A 202 -31.26 -8.30 4.49
N LYS A 203 -30.09 -7.67 4.70
CA LYS A 203 -29.61 -7.29 6.03
C LYS A 203 -30.30 -6.05 6.61
N LEU A 204 -30.65 -5.07 5.79
CA LEU A 204 -31.42 -3.89 6.25
C LEU A 204 -32.84 -4.29 6.67
N LEU A 205 -33.54 -5.10 5.88
CA LEU A 205 -34.86 -5.63 6.24
C LEU A 205 -34.81 -6.48 7.52
N LYS A 206 -33.75 -7.28 7.71
CA LYS A 206 -33.54 -8.04 8.95
C LYS A 206 -33.19 -7.17 10.15
N LEU A 207 -32.63 -5.98 9.95
CA LEU A 207 -32.41 -5.04 11.04
C LEU A 207 -33.73 -4.38 11.43
N ASP A 208 -34.46 -3.86 10.44
CA ASP A 208 -35.77 -3.21 10.58
C ASP A 208 -36.81 -4.09 11.31
N VAL A 209 -37.00 -5.33 10.85
CA VAL A 209 -37.95 -6.29 11.45
C VAL A 209 -37.58 -6.66 12.91
N ASN A 210 -36.32 -6.49 13.32
CA ASN A 210 -35.84 -6.79 14.67
C ASN A 210 -35.66 -5.54 15.55
N ALA A 211 -35.99 -4.33 15.08
CA ALA A 211 -35.99 -3.13 15.90
C ALA A 211 -37.08 -3.22 16.97
N SER A 212 -36.78 -2.83 18.22
CA SER A 212 -37.82 -2.82 19.25
C SER A 212 -38.72 -1.60 19.08
N ARG A 213 -40.00 -1.72 19.46
CA ARG A 213 -40.93 -0.58 19.39
C ARG A 213 -40.44 0.62 20.22
N GLN A 214 -39.79 0.37 21.36
CA GLN A 214 -39.21 1.43 22.18
C GLN A 214 -38.12 2.18 21.42
N ASP A 215 -37.20 1.46 20.75
CA ASP A 215 -36.13 2.11 19.97
C ASP A 215 -36.69 2.94 18.80
N ILE A 216 -37.81 2.51 18.20
CA ILE A 216 -38.51 3.24 17.13
C ILE A 216 -39.20 4.48 17.70
N GLU A 217 -39.99 4.34 18.76
CA GLU A 217 -40.73 5.42 19.42
C GLU A 217 -39.77 6.50 19.98
N ASP A 218 -38.66 6.10 20.62
CA ASP A 218 -37.60 6.98 21.12
C ASP A 218 -36.88 7.73 19.97
N ALA A 219 -36.66 7.06 18.83
CA ALA A 219 -36.05 7.66 17.63
C ALA A 219 -36.99 8.64 16.92
N GLU A 220 -38.29 8.36 16.86
CA GLU A 220 -39.30 9.26 16.32
C GLU A 220 -39.50 10.49 17.22
N GLU A 221 -39.45 10.34 18.54
CA GLU A 221 -39.49 11.47 19.49
C GLU A 221 -38.23 12.36 19.35
N THR A 222 -37.03 11.78 19.27
CA THR A 222 -35.81 12.59 19.04
C THR A 222 -35.78 13.27 17.67
N ALA A 223 -36.28 12.62 16.61
CA ALA A 223 -36.41 13.23 15.29
C ALA A 223 -37.39 14.41 15.29
N THR A 224 -38.56 14.26 15.91
CA THR A 224 -39.58 15.33 15.98
C THR A 224 -39.15 16.50 16.86
N GLN A 225 -38.38 16.26 17.93
CA GLN A 225 -37.78 17.33 18.74
C GLN A 225 -36.69 18.10 17.98
N THR A 226 -35.89 17.42 17.15
CA THR A 226 -34.81 18.06 16.36
C THR A 226 -35.37 18.95 15.24
N CYS A 227 -36.55 18.63 14.68
CA CYS A 227 -37.23 19.47 13.68
C CYS A 227 -37.78 20.81 14.25
N GLY A 228 -37.65 21.08 15.55
CA GLY A 228 -38.10 22.32 16.18
C GLY A 228 -37.19 23.54 15.97
N GLY A 229 -35.99 23.38 15.40
CA GLY A 229 -35.04 24.50 15.23
C GLY A 229 -33.98 24.31 14.15
N THR A 230 -33.86 25.32 13.28
CA THR A 230 -32.79 25.57 12.29
C THR A 230 -32.61 24.58 11.13
N ASP A 231 -33.26 24.90 10.01
CA ASP A 231 -32.80 24.81 8.61
C ASP A 231 -32.10 23.53 8.10
N SER A 232 -32.87 22.45 8.00
CA SER A 232 -32.41 21.12 7.56
C SER A 232 -32.20 20.98 6.04
N THR A 233 -31.26 21.72 5.44
CA THR A 233 -30.87 21.51 4.02
C THR A 233 -29.41 21.10 3.77
N GLU A 234 -28.50 21.25 4.74
CA GLU A 234 -27.06 21.02 4.52
C GLU A 234 -26.59 19.55 4.68
N GLY A 235 -27.38 18.67 5.31
CA GLY A 235 -26.95 17.29 5.62
C GLY A 235 -26.89 16.33 4.44
N LEU A 236 -27.90 16.35 3.56
CA LEU A 236 -28.10 15.33 2.52
C LEU A 236 -27.30 15.58 1.23
N PHE A 237 -27.02 16.84 0.88
CA PHE A 237 -26.30 17.17 -0.36
C PHE A 237 -24.77 17.03 -0.23
N ASN A 238 -24.22 17.09 0.98
CA ASN A 238 -22.77 17.04 1.18
C ASN A 238 -22.14 15.66 0.88
N MET A 239 -22.88 14.55 1.01
CA MET A 239 -22.36 13.23 0.56
C MET A 239 -22.32 13.08 -0.97
N VAL A 240 -23.25 13.70 -1.70
CA VAL A 240 -23.28 13.63 -3.17
C VAL A 240 -22.14 14.47 -3.78
N SER A 241 -21.84 15.63 -3.19
CA SER A 241 -20.70 16.47 -3.63
C SER A 241 -19.34 15.78 -3.45
N ILE A 242 -19.16 14.97 -2.41
CA ILE A 242 -17.91 14.19 -2.21
C ILE A 242 -17.76 13.07 -3.26
N LEU A 243 -18.87 12.52 -3.76
CA LEU A 243 -18.87 11.46 -4.79
C LEU A 243 -18.74 12.00 -6.23
N LEU A 244 -18.92 13.31 -6.45
CA LEU A 244 -18.86 13.94 -7.78
C LEU A 244 -17.64 14.85 -8.01
N MET A 245 -16.68 14.87 -7.08
CA MET A 245 -15.45 15.68 -7.17
C MET A 245 -14.20 14.88 -7.63
N ASN A 246 -14.34 14.07 -8.68
CA ASN A 246 -13.23 13.44 -9.42
C ASN A 246 -13.59 13.30 -10.91
#